data_AF-A0A2P5FX47-F1
#
_entry.id   AF-A0A2P5FX47-F1
#
_cell.length_a   1.000
_cell.length_b   1.000
_cell.length_c   1.000
_cell.angle_alpha   90.00
_cell.angle_beta   90.00
_cell.angle_gamma   90.00
#
_symmetry.space_group_name_H-M   'P 1'
#
loop_
_entity.id
_entity.type
_entity.pdbx_description
1 polymer ?
#
loop_
_entity_poly.entity_id
_entity_poly.type
_entity_poly.pdbx_seq_one_letter_code
_entity_poly.pdbx_strand_id
1 'polypeptide(L)'
;MFRTYNISNAIVNRILPAHRIVDNEYQWIINYETKVNEVAEEEALKQAQDALEFNFVPFSALDQYKHRTAEVDILALAIDIQPSRCVQTSSGPSCIREITLINEQKIQMLLTVWDELFENECNMIANKIANKPVLAAKRLRVVSYHNTSLSTKASSRLLVDPDLPETIELYTWWRDENEKYLQICIADNANHPSSSKVILPTEESITTISTVKEFAGKTEKFWIKANISIENLNQNFWYMACEKCHKTTEADFNELFKCDWCNKDNVKAIARCFIQVQCKDSSGALPATIFGSNAETFLHCKVIDLVKHTTQV
;
A
#
# COMPACT_ATOMS: atom_id res chain seq x y z
N MET A 1 12.55 -1.99 21.85
CA MET A 1 12.70 -2.26 23.29
C MET A 1 11.39 -1.85 23.96
N PHE A 2 10.63 -2.80 24.49
CA PHE A 2 9.37 -2.51 25.17
C PHE A 2 9.66 -2.06 26.60
N ARG A 3 8.85 -1.12 27.11
CA ARG A 3 8.89 -0.68 28.50
C ARG A 3 7.55 -1.00 29.14
N THR A 4 7.58 -1.60 30.31
CA THR A 4 6.38 -1.95 31.08
C THR A 4 6.13 -0.83 32.08
N TYR A 5 4.86 -0.47 32.31
CA TYR A 5 4.50 0.61 33.21
C TYR A 5 3.40 0.16 34.18
N ASN A 6 3.57 0.52 35.45
CA ASN A 6 2.49 0.52 36.43
C ASN A 6 1.71 1.83 36.30
N ILE A 7 0.46 1.73 35.82
CA ILE A 7 -0.44 2.87 35.66
C ILE A 7 -1.53 2.78 36.72
N SER A 8 -1.73 3.84 37.51
CA SER A 8 -2.75 3.90 38.56
C SER A 8 -3.49 5.23 38.56
N ASN A 9 -4.71 5.24 39.11
CA ASN A 9 -5.57 6.43 39.21
C ASN A 9 -5.98 7.03 37.85
N ALA A 10 -6.19 6.17 36.84
CA ALA A 10 -6.78 6.57 35.56
C ALA A 10 -8.31 6.57 35.64
N ILE A 11 -8.96 7.45 34.89
CA ILE A 11 -10.43 7.48 34.78
C ILE A 11 -10.86 6.43 33.75
N VAL A 12 -11.84 5.59 34.08
CA VAL A 12 -12.38 4.58 33.17
C VAL A 12 -13.70 5.06 32.57
N ASN A 13 -13.76 5.19 31.24
CA ASN A 13 -14.97 5.60 30.51
C ASN A 13 -15.44 4.50 29.55
N ARG A 14 -16.75 4.38 29.36
CA ARG A 14 -17.31 3.48 28.35
C ARG A 14 -17.13 4.05 26.94
N ILE A 15 -16.74 3.20 26.00
CA ILE A 15 -16.60 3.55 24.59
C ILE A 15 -17.88 3.14 23.85
N LEU A 16 -18.51 4.10 23.18
CA LEU A 16 -19.62 3.82 22.27
C LEU A 16 -19.15 2.86 21.17
N PRO A 17 -19.97 1.87 20.74
CA PRO A 17 -19.56 0.87 19.75
C PRO A 17 -18.93 1.46 18.48
N ALA A 18 -19.43 2.61 18.01
CA ALA A 18 -18.91 3.30 16.83
C ALA A 18 -17.45 3.80 16.96
N HIS A 19 -16.92 3.94 18.17
CA HIS A 19 -15.58 4.49 18.45
C HIS A 19 -14.61 3.44 19.02
N ARG A 20 -15.00 2.16 19.03
CA ARG A 20 -14.15 1.07 19.53
C ARG A 20 -13.09 0.73 18.47
N ILE A 21 -11.82 0.96 18.81
CA ILE A 21 -10.66 0.62 17.97
C ILE A 21 -10.26 -0.85 18.14
N VAL A 22 -10.52 -1.41 19.32
CA VAL A 22 -10.37 -2.82 19.67
C VAL A 22 -11.66 -3.28 20.34
N ASP A 23 -11.90 -4.60 20.41
CA ASP A 23 -13.07 -5.16 21.09
C ASP A 23 -12.94 -5.01 22.62
N ASN A 24 -13.05 -3.76 23.07
CA ASN A 24 -13.01 -3.36 24.46
C ASN A 24 -14.11 -2.34 24.71
N GLU A 25 -14.90 -2.56 25.75
CA GLU A 25 -16.03 -1.72 26.11
C GLU A 25 -15.61 -0.42 26.81
N TYR A 26 -14.38 -0.37 27.33
CA TYR A 26 -13.89 0.69 28.20
C TYR A 26 -12.55 1.23 27.74
N GLN A 27 -12.32 2.53 27.95
CA GLN A 27 -11.03 3.20 27.77
C GLN A 27 -10.57 3.83 29.07
N TRP A 28 -9.25 3.91 29.24
CA TRP A 28 -8.63 4.72 30.28
C TRP A 28 -8.36 6.12 29.75
N ILE A 29 -8.72 7.13 30.52
CA ILE A 29 -8.32 8.53 30.31
C ILE A 29 -7.18 8.81 31.27
N ILE A 30 -6.00 9.04 30.69
CA ILE A 30 -4.80 9.45 31.41
C ILE A 30 -4.85 10.97 31.57
N ASN A 31 -4.81 11.45 32.81
CA ASN A 31 -4.86 12.87 33.15
C ASN A 31 -3.76 13.23 34.16
N TYR A 32 -3.79 14.47 34.68
CA TYR A 32 -2.80 14.95 35.65
C TYR A 32 -2.82 14.21 37.00
N GLU A 33 -3.88 13.45 37.29
CA GLU A 33 -4.01 12.64 38.51
C GLU A 33 -3.52 11.20 38.33
N THR A 34 -3.35 10.77 37.08
CA THR A 34 -2.89 9.42 36.74
C THR A 34 -1.39 9.30 37.01
N LYS A 35 -0.99 8.29 37.79
CA LYS A 35 0.42 7.99 38.06
C LYS A 35 0.90 6.92 37.08
N VAL A 36 1.98 7.20 36.36
CA VAL A 36 2.63 6.29 35.41
C VAL A 36 4.06 6.07 35.86
N ASN A 37 4.39 4.85 36.29
CA ASN A 37 5.72 4.47 36.77
C ASN A 37 6.28 3.35 35.89
N GLU A 38 7.50 3.50 35.37
CA GLU A 38 8.17 2.44 34.62
C GLU A 38 8.56 1.28 35.55
N VAL A 39 8.30 0.06 35.09
CA VAL A 39 8.61 -1.20 35.79
C VAL A 39 10.05 -1.58 35.43
N ALA A 40 10.78 -2.11 36.42
CA ALA A 40 12.14 -2.58 36.21
C ALA A 40 12.19 -3.68 35.13
N GLU A 41 13.26 -3.68 34.34
CA GLU A 41 13.40 -4.50 33.13
C GLU A 41 13.22 -6.02 33.39
N GLU A 42 13.64 -6.51 34.54
CA GLU A 42 13.50 -7.92 34.94
C GLU A 42 12.06 -8.35 35.23
N GLU A 43 11.24 -7.47 35.81
CA GLU A 43 9.81 -7.71 36.06
C GLU A 43 8.98 -7.48 34.79
N ALA A 44 9.40 -6.51 33.99
CA ALA A 44 8.85 -6.22 32.67
C ALA A 44 8.97 -7.43 31.73
N LEU A 45 10.12 -8.12 31.72
CA LEU A 45 10.35 -9.30 30.87
C LEU A 45 9.36 -10.44 31.16
N LYS A 46 9.06 -10.70 32.45
CA LYS A 46 8.14 -11.77 32.87
C LYS A 46 6.69 -11.50 32.46
N GLN A 47 6.26 -10.24 32.46
CA GLN A 47 4.91 -9.84 32.04
C GLN A 47 4.79 -9.60 30.52
N ALA A 48 5.88 -9.21 29.85
CA ALA A 48 5.89 -8.93 28.41
C ALA A 48 5.87 -10.21 27.56
N GLN A 49 6.43 -11.33 28.05
CA GLN A 49 6.37 -12.62 27.36
C GLN A 49 4.94 -13.11 27.13
N ASP A 50 4.01 -12.84 28.06
CA ASP A 50 2.59 -13.17 27.92
C ASP A 50 1.80 -12.17 27.04
N ALA A 51 2.36 -11.00 26.75
CA ALA A 51 1.66 -9.89 26.08
C ALA A 51 1.95 -9.76 24.56
N LEU A 52 2.88 -10.56 24.02
CA LEU A 52 3.38 -10.46 22.64
C LEU A 52 3.13 -11.73 21.81
N GLU A 53 2.03 -12.42 22.04
CA GLU A 53 1.64 -13.55 21.20
C GLU A 53 1.29 -13.06 19.78
N PHE A 54 2.00 -13.56 18.76
CA PHE A 54 1.75 -13.26 17.35
C PHE A 54 0.93 -14.37 16.71
N ASN A 55 -0.11 -14.00 15.97
CA ASN A 55 -0.89 -14.94 15.17
C ASN A 55 -0.58 -14.73 13.69
N PHE A 56 0.62 -15.17 13.26
CA PHE A 56 1.11 -14.91 11.92
C PHE A 56 0.23 -15.56 10.85
N VAL A 57 -0.23 -14.73 9.91
CA VAL A 57 -1.03 -15.16 8.76
C VAL A 57 -0.11 -15.30 7.54
N PRO A 58 -0.13 -16.44 6.84
CA PRO A 58 0.68 -16.62 5.64
C PRO A 58 0.22 -15.67 4.52
N PHE A 59 1.17 -15.18 3.71
CA PHE A 59 0.88 -14.20 2.65
C PHE A 59 -0.14 -14.73 1.63
N SER A 60 -0.11 -16.02 1.30
CA SER A 60 -1.08 -16.64 0.39
C SER A 60 -2.53 -16.61 0.89
N ALA A 61 -2.76 -16.47 2.20
CA ALA A 61 -4.09 -16.39 2.79
C ALA A 61 -4.60 -14.95 2.96
N LEU A 62 -3.79 -13.92 2.67
CA LEU A 62 -4.17 -12.52 2.95
C LEU A 62 -5.37 -12.05 2.13
N ASP A 63 -5.61 -12.63 0.96
CA ASP A 63 -6.74 -12.29 0.09
C ASP A 63 -8.10 -12.42 0.79
N GLN A 64 -8.26 -13.42 1.66
CA GLN A 64 -9.52 -13.64 2.37
C GLN A 64 -9.87 -12.53 3.37
N TYR A 65 -8.89 -11.71 3.76
CA TYR A 65 -9.04 -10.60 4.68
C TYR A 65 -9.30 -9.26 3.97
N LYS A 66 -9.28 -9.22 2.63
CA LYS A 66 -9.65 -8.04 1.85
C LYS A 66 -11.08 -7.61 2.18
N HIS A 67 -11.31 -6.30 2.24
CA HIS A 67 -12.61 -5.68 2.53
C HIS A 67 -13.20 -6.06 3.90
N ARG A 68 -12.41 -6.66 4.80
CA ARG A 68 -12.81 -6.93 6.19
C ARG A 68 -12.16 -5.92 7.13
N THR A 69 -12.77 -5.74 8.29
CA THR A 69 -12.16 -5.02 9.42
C THR A 69 -11.10 -5.84 10.15
N ALA A 70 -10.97 -7.12 9.79
CA ALA A 70 -10.04 -8.06 10.37
C ALA A 70 -8.58 -7.56 10.25
N GLU A 71 -7.83 -7.84 11.30
CA GLU A 71 -6.44 -7.47 11.43
C GLU A 71 -5.58 -8.72 11.29
N VAL A 72 -4.41 -8.57 10.68
CA VAL A 72 -3.46 -9.67 10.50
C VAL A 72 -2.13 -9.34 11.13
N ASP A 73 -1.49 -10.36 11.67
CA ASP A 73 -0.10 -10.29 12.09
C ASP A 73 0.75 -10.99 11.02
N ILE A 74 1.93 -10.45 10.73
CA ILE A 74 2.85 -11.03 9.73
C ILE A 74 4.28 -11.05 10.23
N LEU A 75 5.07 -11.97 9.69
CA LEU A 75 6.52 -12.07 9.83
C LEU A 75 7.14 -12.15 8.44
N ALA A 76 8.09 -11.28 8.12
CA ALA A 76 8.72 -11.25 6.80
C ALA A 76 10.09 -10.55 6.83
N LEU A 77 10.94 -10.82 5.84
CA LEU A 77 12.14 -10.00 5.60
C LEU A 77 11.76 -8.70 4.90
N ALA A 78 12.30 -7.58 5.36
CA ALA A 78 12.30 -6.33 4.58
C ALA A 78 13.46 -6.34 3.59
N ILE A 79 13.14 -6.22 2.29
CA ILE A 79 14.13 -6.32 1.20
C ILE A 79 14.35 -5.00 0.46
N ASP A 80 13.41 -4.07 0.60
CA ASP A 80 13.51 -2.72 0.05
C ASP A 80 12.66 -1.75 0.88
N ILE A 81 13.06 -0.49 0.92
CA ILE A 81 12.33 0.60 1.56
C ILE A 81 12.48 1.88 0.75
N GLN A 82 11.35 2.44 0.35
CA GLN A 82 11.30 3.65 -0.46
C GLN A 82 11.39 4.91 0.41
N PRO A 83 11.90 6.03 -0.14
CA PRO A 83 11.88 7.32 0.54
C PRO A 83 10.46 7.74 0.96
N SER A 84 10.37 8.51 2.04
CA SER A 84 9.09 9.06 2.49
C SER A 84 8.46 9.94 1.41
N ARG A 85 7.14 9.78 1.20
CA ARG A 85 6.36 10.59 0.27
C ARG A 85 5.08 11.11 0.92
N CYS A 86 4.73 12.35 0.63
CA CYS A 86 3.49 12.95 1.12
C CYS A 86 2.30 12.56 0.24
N VAL A 87 1.19 12.19 0.87
CA VAL A 87 -0.09 11.87 0.26
C VAL A 87 -1.19 12.74 0.83
N GLN A 88 -2.22 13.00 0.03
CA GLN A 88 -3.43 13.65 0.51
C GLN A 88 -4.40 12.59 1.03
N THR A 89 -4.83 12.74 2.27
CA THR A 89 -5.86 11.91 2.92
C THR A 89 -7.11 12.73 3.17
N SER A 90 -8.21 12.07 3.55
CA SER A 90 -9.44 12.76 3.98
C SER A 90 -9.24 13.66 5.20
N SER A 91 -8.22 13.38 6.01
CA SER A 91 -7.83 14.15 7.21
C SER A 91 -6.74 15.19 6.94
N GLY A 92 -6.27 15.32 5.70
CA GLY A 92 -5.22 16.25 5.32
C GLY A 92 -3.95 15.58 4.77
N PRO A 93 -2.87 16.36 4.57
CA PRO A 93 -1.59 15.83 4.10
C PRO A 93 -0.97 14.90 5.16
N SER A 94 -0.51 13.72 4.74
CA SER A 94 0.22 12.77 5.59
C SER A 94 1.42 12.19 4.87
N CYS A 95 2.41 11.72 5.62
CA CYS A 95 3.61 11.09 5.07
C CYS A 95 3.53 9.56 5.18
N ILE A 96 3.95 8.88 4.12
CA ILE A 96 4.04 7.41 4.10
C ILE A 96 5.39 6.95 3.56
N ARG A 97 5.82 5.77 4.01
CA ARG A 97 6.88 4.97 3.39
C ARG A 97 6.32 3.65 2.90
N GLU A 98 6.93 3.12 1.85
CA GLU A 98 6.60 1.84 1.28
C GLU A 98 7.76 0.88 1.52
N ILE A 99 7.47 -0.26 2.13
CA ILE A 99 8.44 -1.30 2.45
C ILE A 99 8.05 -2.55 1.67
N THR A 100 8.99 -3.11 0.92
CA THR A 100 8.79 -4.39 0.24
C THR A 100 9.22 -5.51 1.17
N LEU A 101 8.26 -6.39 1.47
CA LEU A 101 8.44 -7.55 2.34
C LEU A 101 8.47 -8.84 1.52
N ILE A 102 9.16 -9.86 2.01
CA ILE A 102 9.11 -11.22 1.45
C ILE A 102 9.06 -12.26 2.58
N ASN A 103 8.16 -13.23 2.47
CA ASN A 103 7.99 -14.30 3.48
C ASN A 103 8.57 -15.64 2.99
N GLU A 104 8.50 -16.67 3.83
CA GLU A 104 8.91 -18.06 3.56
C GLU A 104 8.26 -18.67 2.31
N GLN A 105 7.10 -18.17 1.89
CA GLN A 105 6.41 -18.60 0.67
C GLN A 105 6.97 -17.97 -0.60
N LYS A 106 8.02 -17.14 -0.48
CA LYS A 106 8.63 -16.36 -1.58
C LYS A 106 7.64 -15.38 -2.23
N ILE A 107 6.60 -15.00 -1.49
CA ILE A 107 5.61 -14.01 -1.93
C ILE A 107 6.10 -12.63 -1.48
N GLN A 108 6.18 -11.68 -2.42
CA GLN A 108 6.48 -10.29 -2.08
C GLN A 108 5.19 -9.53 -1.75
N MET A 109 5.24 -8.69 -0.72
CA MET A 109 4.11 -7.91 -0.24
C MET A 109 4.53 -6.47 0.01
N LEU A 110 3.73 -5.52 -0.45
CA LEU A 110 3.96 -4.11 -0.17
C LEU A 110 3.31 -3.73 1.17
N LEU A 111 4.09 -3.18 2.08
CA LEU A 111 3.60 -2.57 3.32
C LEU A 111 3.70 -1.05 3.23
N THR A 112 2.54 -0.38 3.27
CA THR A 112 2.46 1.07 3.43
C THR A 112 2.45 1.44 4.92
N VAL A 113 3.52 2.09 5.36
CA VAL A 113 3.67 2.57 6.74
C VAL A 113 3.38 4.07 6.79
N TRP A 114 2.50 4.47 7.71
CA TRP A 114 2.22 5.89 7.99
C TRP A 114 3.30 6.47 8.89
N ASP A 115 4.19 7.30 8.33
CA ASP A 115 5.44 7.76 8.96
C ASP A 115 5.21 8.51 10.27
N GLU A 116 4.11 9.26 10.38
CA GLU A 116 3.75 10.03 11.58
C GLU A 116 3.69 9.18 12.87
N LEU A 117 3.49 7.87 12.73
CA LEU A 117 3.34 6.93 13.85
C LEU A 117 4.51 5.95 14.00
N PHE A 118 5.34 5.80 12.97
CA PHE A 118 6.34 4.72 12.88
C PHE A 118 7.68 5.21 12.32
N GLU A 119 7.99 6.51 12.45
CA GLU A 119 9.22 7.10 11.92
C GLU A 119 10.48 6.38 12.45
N ASN A 120 10.50 6.05 13.75
CA ASN A 120 11.62 5.37 14.38
C ASN A 120 11.84 3.97 13.77
N GLU A 121 10.77 3.19 13.64
CA GLU A 121 10.80 1.85 13.07
C GLU A 121 11.20 1.90 11.59
N CYS A 122 10.63 2.83 10.82
CA CYS A 122 11.02 3.09 9.43
C CYS A 122 12.51 3.42 9.30
N ASN A 123 13.05 4.27 10.19
CA ASN A 123 14.47 4.62 10.19
C ASN A 123 15.35 3.43 10.59
N MET A 124 14.92 2.61 11.56
CA MET A 124 15.61 1.37 11.92
C MET A 124 15.66 0.38 10.75
N ILE A 125 14.54 0.20 10.03
CA ILE A 125 14.46 -0.66 8.85
C ILE A 125 15.39 -0.13 7.76
N ALA A 126 15.34 1.18 7.46
CA ALA A 126 16.21 1.79 6.46
C ALA A 126 17.70 1.61 6.78
N ASN A 127 18.10 1.81 8.04
CA ASN A 127 19.49 1.64 8.46
C ASN A 127 19.96 0.18 8.40
N LYS A 128 19.05 -0.78 8.56
CA LYS A 128 19.36 -2.21 8.56
C LYS A 128 19.08 -2.89 7.23
N ILE A 129 18.50 -2.22 6.23
CA ILE A 129 17.98 -2.85 5.01
C ILE A 129 19.01 -3.69 4.26
N ALA A 130 20.29 -3.30 4.30
CA ALA A 130 21.40 -4.06 3.71
C ALA A 130 21.52 -5.48 4.29
N ASN A 131 21.14 -5.66 5.56
CA ASN A 131 21.14 -6.94 6.26
C ASN A 131 19.78 -7.66 6.17
N LYS A 132 18.83 -7.14 5.39
CA LYS A 132 17.46 -7.67 5.24
C LYS A 132 16.79 -7.99 6.59
N PRO A 133 16.49 -6.97 7.42
CA PRO A 133 16.00 -7.20 8.78
C PRO A 133 14.64 -7.91 8.74
N VAL A 134 14.39 -8.73 9.74
CA VAL A 134 13.10 -9.39 9.89
C VAL A 134 12.13 -8.43 10.57
N LEU A 135 10.93 -8.31 10.01
CA LEU A 135 9.86 -7.48 10.52
C LEU A 135 8.73 -8.37 11.03
N ALA A 136 8.45 -8.32 12.34
CA ALA A 136 7.19 -8.79 12.89
C ALA A 136 6.24 -7.61 13.02
N ALA A 137 5.10 -7.66 12.33
CA ALA A 137 4.13 -6.58 12.32
C ALA A 137 2.77 -7.07 12.80
N LYS A 138 2.24 -6.40 13.82
CA LYS A 138 0.97 -6.74 14.48
C LYS A 138 -0.13 -5.80 14.04
N ARG A 139 -1.35 -6.33 13.92
CA ARG A 139 -2.58 -5.59 13.65
C ARG A 139 -2.54 -4.76 12.36
N LEU A 140 -2.02 -5.35 11.29
CA LEU A 140 -2.03 -4.71 9.98
C LEU A 140 -3.41 -4.80 9.33
N ARG A 141 -3.73 -3.81 8.49
CA ARG A 141 -4.90 -3.87 7.62
C ARG A 141 -4.50 -4.42 6.27
N VAL A 142 -5.23 -5.41 5.78
CA VAL A 142 -5.14 -5.85 4.37
C VAL A 142 -5.90 -4.86 3.50
N VAL A 143 -5.22 -4.30 2.49
CA VAL A 143 -5.76 -3.32 1.56
C VAL A 143 -5.61 -3.80 0.12
N SER A 144 -6.53 -3.36 -0.75
CA SER A 144 -6.55 -3.74 -2.17
C SER A 144 -5.85 -2.69 -3.04
N TYR A 145 -4.66 -2.22 -2.67
CA TYR A 145 -3.88 -1.31 -3.52
C TYR A 145 -2.91 -2.12 -4.41
N HIS A 146 -3.21 -2.18 -5.72
CA HIS A 146 -2.42 -2.92 -6.73
C HIS A 146 -2.27 -4.42 -6.43
N ASN A 147 -3.36 -5.08 -6.02
CA ASN A 147 -3.45 -6.39 -5.36
C ASN A 147 -3.62 -6.26 -3.85
N THR A 148 -3.37 -7.36 -3.16
CA THR A 148 -3.22 -7.52 -1.73
C THR A 148 -1.96 -6.77 -1.31
N SER A 149 -2.13 -5.79 -0.46
CA SER A 149 -1.05 -5.08 0.22
C SER A 149 -1.44 -4.88 1.67
N LEU A 150 -0.47 -4.43 2.46
CA LEU A 150 -0.64 -4.20 3.89
C LEU A 150 -0.51 -2.72 4.18
N SER A 151 -1.24 -2.25 5.19
CA SER A 151 -1.11 -0.88 5.67
C SER A 151 -1.19 -0.84 7.19
N THR A 152 -0.34 -0.02 7.81
CA THR A 152 -0.41 0.21 9.25
C THR A 152 -1.63 1.05 9.63
N LYS A 153 -2.03 0.93 10.89
CA LYS A 153 -3.04 1.72 11.58
C LYS A 153 -2.44 2.24 12.89
N ALA A 154 -3.15 3.14 13.57
CA ALA A 154 -2.75 3.64 14.89
C ALA A 154 -2.58 2.51 15.93
N SER A 155 -3.35 1.43 15.81
CA SER A 155 -3.25 0.24 16.67
C SER A 155 -2.14 -0.74 16.27
N SER A 156 -1.51 -0.56 15.09
CA SER A 156 -0.47 -1.46 14.61
C SER A 156 0.81 -1.36 15.43
N ARG A 157 1.63 -2.39 15.37
CA ARG A 157 2.95 -2.45 16.00
C ARG A 157 3.94 -3.05 15.01
N LEU A 158 5.14 -2.48 14.93
CA LEU A 158 6.22 -2.95 14.07
C LEU A 158 7.43 -3.28 14.94
N LEU A 159 7.97 -4.50 14.84
CA LEU A 159 9.17 -4.93 15.55
C LEU A 159 10.24 -5.34 14.54
N VAL A 160 11.39 -4.70 14.63
CA VAL A 160 12.55 -4.93 13.76
C VAL A 160 13.53 -5.85 14.47
N ASP A 161 13.81 -7.00 13.87
CA ASP A 161 14.60 -8.11 14.41
C ASP A 161 14.17 -8.50 15.84
N PRO A 162 12.89 -8.87 16.07
CA PRO A 162 12.45 -9.26 17.39
C PRO A 162 13.07 -10.60 17.80
N ASP A 163 13.36 -10.75 19.09
CA ASP A 163 13.89 -11.98 19.67
C ASP A 163 12.79 -13.04 19.80
N LEU A 164 12.48 -13.67 18.67
CA LEU A 164 11.50 -14.75 18.53
C LEU A 164 12.14 -15.94 17.81
N PRO A 165 11.77 -17.20 18.16
CA PRO A 165 12.25 -18.38 17.43
C PRO A 165 11.98 -18.30 15.92
N GLU A 166 10.80 -17.82 15.53
CA GLU A 166 10.37 -17.68 14.13
C GLU A 166 11.23 -16.66 13.37
N THR A 167 11.72 -15.61 14.05
CA THR A 167 12.67 -14.64 13.47
C THR A 167 13.97 -15.32 13.06
N ILE A 168 14.53 -16.12 13.97
CA ILE A 168 15.82 -16.81 13.77
C ILE A 168 15.68 -17.85 12.66
N GLU A 169 14.57 -18.60 12.65
CA GLU A 169 14.27 -19.60 11.63
C GLU A 169 14.15 -18.95 10.24
N LEU A 170 13.31 -17.92 10.10
CA LEU A 170 13.10 -17.24 8.84
C LEU A 170 14.39 -16.61 8.29
N TYR A 171 15.16 -15.96 9.16
CA TYR A 171 16.43 -15.34 8.77
C TYR A 171 17.46 -16.37 8.30
N THR A 172 17.63 -17.46 9.07
CA THR A 172 18.52 -18.57 8.73
C THR A 172 18.12 -19.22 7.40
N TRP A 173 16.83 -19.49 7.20
CA TRP A 173 16.32 -20.10 5.98
C TRP A 173 16.59 -19.24 4.72
N TRP A 174 16.41 -17.92 4.83
CA TRP A 174 16.75 -17.01 3.74
C TRP A 174 18.24 -16.95 3.45
N ARG A 175 19.06 -16.83 4.51
CA ARG A 175 20.52 -16.71 4.40
C ARG A 175 21.18 -17.98 3.84
N ASP A 176 20.78 -19.15 4.33
CA ASP A 176 21.49 -20.40 4.05
C ASP A 176 20.95 -21.12 2.81
N GLU A 177 19.63 -21.09 2.58
CA GLU A 177 18.99 -21.88 1.53
C GLU A 177 18.54 -21.04 0.33
N ASN A 178 18.25 -19.75 0.51
CA ASN A 178 17.54 -18.95 -0.51
C ASN A 178 18.23 -17.64 -0.91
N GLU A 179 19.46 -17.40 -0.48
CA GLU A 179 20.16 -16.12 -0.68
C GLU A 179 20.25 -15.73 -2.16
N LYS A 180 20.51 -16.69 -3.06
CA LYS A 180 20.54 -16.42 -4.51
C LYS A 180 19.20 -15.91 -5.05
N TYR A 181 18.09 -16.52 -4.62
CA TYR A 181 16.75 -16.10 -5.02
C TYR A 181 16.40 -14.73 -4.45
N LEU A 182 16.82 -14.46 -3.21
CA LEU A 182 16.66 -13.17 -2.56
C LEU A 182 17.36 -12.05 -3.33
N GLN A 183 18.59 -12.29 -3.80
CA GLN A 183 19.33 -11.31 -4.60
C GLN A 183 18.65 -11.00 -5.93
N ILE A 184 18.05 -11.99 -6.60
CA ILE A 184 17.24 -11.76 -7.82
C ILE A 184 16.05 -10.86 -7.50
N CYS A 185 15.33 -11.13 -6.40
CA CYS A 185 14.18 -10.32 -5.99
C CYS A 185 14.56 -8.86 -5.72
N ILE A 186 15.70 -8.62 -5.05
CA ILE A 186 16.20 -7.27 -4.75
C ILE A 186 16.60 -6.54 -6.03
N ALA A 187 17.34 -7.20 -6.94
CA ALA A 187 17.77 -6.60 -8.20
C ALA A 187 16.56 -6.21 -9.08
N ASP A 188 15.54 -7.06 -9.12
CA ASP A 188 14.28 -6.79 -9.80
C ASP A 188 13.58 -5.52 -9.27
N ASN A 189 13.56 -5.32 -7.95
CA ASN A 189 12.93 -4.16 -7.32
C ASN A 189 13.71 -2.87 -7.60
N ALA A 190 15.05 -2.94 -7.64
CA ALA A 190 15.90 -1.79 -7.97
C ALA A 190 15.73 -1.30 -9.42
N ASN A 191 15.44 -2.21 -10.36
CA ASN A 191 15.21 -1.87 -11.77
C ASN A 191 13.80 -1.31 -12.03
N HIS A 192 12.84 -1.55 -11.13
CA HIS A 192 11.47 -1.06 -11.22
C HIS A 192 11.00 -0.38 -9.92
N PRO A 193 11.64 0.74 -9.50
CA PRO A 193 11.44 1.35 -8.18
C PRO A 193 10.07 2.05 -8.01
N SER A 194 9.22 2.07 -9.04
CA SER A 194 7.86 2.60 -8.92
C SER A 194 6.94 2.00 -9.96
N SER A 195 6.76 0.69 -9.86
CA SER A 195 5.57 -0.01 -10.33
C SER A 195 5.54 -1.25 -9.46
N SER A 196 4.75 -1.28 -8.39
CA SER A 196 3.48 -2.02 -8.48
C SER A 196 3.64 -3.18 -9.46
N LYS A 197 4.45 -4.19 -9.10
CA LYS A 197 4.39 -5.47 -9.78
C LYS A 197 2.98 -5.93 -9.51
N VAL A 198 2.10 -5.65 -10.46
CA VAL A 198 0.87 -6.40 -10.65
C VAL A 198 1.35 -7.84 -10.77
N ILE A 199 1.37 -8.53 -9.63
CA ILE A 199 1.43 -9.99 -9.62
C ILE A 199 0.25 -10.37 -10.50
N LEU A 200 0.52 -11.08 -11.59
CA LEU A 200 -0.53 -11.54 -12.48
C LEU A 200 -1.60 -12.20 -11.60
N PRO A 201 -2.88 -11.82 -11.75
CA PRO A 201 -3.93 -12.42 -10.94
C PRO A 201 -3.91 -13.94 -11.08
N THR A 202 -4.08 -14.65 -9.96
CA THR A 202 -4.44 -16.07 -10.01
C THR A 202 -5.81 -16.20 -10.69
N GLU A 203 -6.08 -17.30 -11.39
CA GLU A 203 -7.38 -17.49 -12.08
C GLU A 203 -8.58 -17.32 -11.12
N GLU A 204 -8.42 -17.63 -9.84
CA GLU A 204 -9.45 -17.43 -8.80
C GLU A 204 -9.73 -15.95 -8.47
N SER A 205 -8.75 -15.07 -8.70
CA SER A 205 -8.90 -13.62 -8.46
C SER A 205 -9.50 -12.87 -9.66
N ILE A 206 -9.65 -13.55 -10.81
CA ILE A 206 -10.23 -12.98 -12.02
C ILE A 206 -11.76 -12.96 -11.87
N THR A 207 -12.33 -11.76 -11.86
CA THR A 207 -13.75 -11.50 -11.77
C THR A 207 -14.36 -11.36 -13.17
N THR A 208 -15.57 -11.87 -13.37
CA THR A 208 -16.30 -11.66 -14.63
C THR A 208 -16.84 -10.24 -14.73
N ILE A 209 -16.97 -9.69 -15.93
CA ILE A 209 -17.53 -8.35 -16.16
C ILE A 209 -18.94 -8.21 -15.59
N SER A 210 -19.77 -9.26 -15.67
CA SER A 210 -21.12 -9.24 -15.09
C SER A 210 -21.10 -8.98 -13.59
N THR A 211 -20.23 -9.68 -12.85
CA THR A 211 -20.05 -9.50 -11.40
C THR A 211 -19.49 -8.11 -11.09
N VAL A 212 -18.52 -7.59 -11.86
CA VAL A 212 -17.99 -6.23 -11.66
C VAL A 212 -19.10 -5.17 -11.70
N LYS A 213 -20.09 -5.33 -12.59
CA LYS A 213 -21.21 -4.38 -12.70
C LYS A 213 -22.11 -4.35 -11.46
N GLU A 214 -22.16 -5.43 -10.68
CA GLU A 214 -22.92 -5.46 -9.42
C GLU A 214 -22.33 -4.53 -8.35
N PHE A 215 -21.05 -4.14 -8.49
CA PHE A 215 -20.36 -3.20 -7.62
C PHE A 215 -20.42 -1.75 -8.12
N ALA A 216 -21.30 -1.44 -9.08
CA ALA A 216 -21.48 -0.07 -9.57
C ALA A 216 -21.75 0.93 -8.43
N GLY A 217 -21.05 2.06 -8.44
CA GLY A 217 -21.14 3.10 -7.41
C GLY A 217 -20.21 2.89 -6.20
N LYS A 218 -19.45 1.79 -6.15
CA LYS A 218 -18.40 1.58 -5.15
C LYS A 218 -17.01 1.79 -5.77
N THR A 219 -16.09 2.36 -5.00
CA THR A 219 -14.68 2.50 -5.42
C THR A 219 -13.93 1.21 -5.13
N GLU A 220 -14.06 0.24 -6.03
CA GLU A 220 -13.42 -1.08 -5.91
C GLU A 220 -12.51 -1.37 -7.11
N LYS A 221 -11.51 -2.23 -6.91
CA LYS A 221 -10.56 -2.66 -7.95
C LYS A 221 -10.75 -4.15 -8.23
N PHE A 222 -10.75 -4.51 -9.51
CA PHE A 222 -10.98 -5.88 -9.97
C PHE A 222 -9.92 -6.32 -10.97
N TRP A 223 -9.64 -7.61 -10.98
CA TRP A 223 -8.98 -8.27 -12.10
C TRP A 223 -10.03 -8.81 -13.04
N ILE A 224 -9.88 -8.55 -14.34
CA ILE A 224 -10.74 -9.13 -15.38
C ILE A 224 -9.85 -9.71 -16.49
N LYS A 225 -10.33 -10.77 -17.14
CA LYS A 225 -9.74 -11.34 -18.35
C LYS A 225 -10.71 -11.05 -19.50
N ALA A 226 -10.35 -10.12 -20.37
CA ALA A 226 -11.25 -9.60 -21.39
C ALA A 226 -10.52 -9.26 -22.69
N ASN A 227 -11.25 -9.34 -23.80
CA ASN A 227 -10.83 -8.74 -25.07
C ASN A 227 -11.09 -7.23 -25.03
N ILE A 228 -10.09 -6.44 -25.41
CA ILE A 228 -10.18 -4.97 -25.42
C ILE A 228 -10.25 -4.50 -26.87
N SER A 229 -11.18 -3.59 -27.17
CA SER A 229 -11.39 -3.05 -28.52
C SER A 229 -11.77 -1.57 -28.48
N ILE A 230 -11.45 -0.82 -29.53
CA ILE A 230 -11.86 0.56 -29.70
C ILE A 230 -13.14 0.56 -30.55
N GLU A 231 -14.28 0.89 -29.95
CA GLU A 231 -15.58 0.87 -30.66
C GLU A 231 -15.83 2.16 -31.44
N ASN A 232 -15.31 3.30 -30.96
CA ASN A 232 -15.45 4.59 -31.62
C ASN A 232 -14.07 5.22 -31.86
N LEU A 233 -13.65 5.32 -33.11
CA LEU A 233 -12.40 6.00 -33.49
C LEU A 233 -12.55 7.53 -33.51
N ASN A 234 -13.78 8.05 -33.53
CA ASN A 234 -14.07 9.47 -33.43
C ASN A 234 -14.11 9.89 -31.96
N GLN A 235 -12.94 9.86 -31.32
CA GLN A 235 -12.72 10.28 -29.94
C GLN A 235 -11.38 11.02 -29.83
N ASN A 236 -11.21 11.78 -28.75
CA ASN A 236 -9.92 12.37 -28.42
C ASN A 236 -8.98 11.29 -27.85
N PHE A 237 -7.73 11.27 -28.34
CA PHE A 237 -6.72 10.29 -27.93
C PHE A 237 -5.69 10.85 -26.95
N TRP A 238 -5.77 12.15 -26.67
CA TRP A 238 -4.88 12.84 -25.77
C TRP A 238 -5.56 14.08 -25.17
N TYR A 239 -5.04 14.54 -24.04
CA TYR A 239 -5.50 15.73 -23.34
C TYR A 239 -4.31 16.51 -22.78
N MET A 240 -4.49 17.81 -22.55
CA MET A 240 -3.51 18.64 -21.86
C MET A 240 -3.60 18.45 -20.35
N ALA A 241 -2.45 18.27 -19.70
CA ALA A 241 -2.36 17.95 -18.28
C ALA A 241 -1.21 18.67 -17.57
N CYS A 242 -1.34 18.86 -16.26
CA CYS A 242 -0.24 19.28 -15.41
C CYS A 242 0.88 18.23 -15.38
N GLU A 243 2.14 18.63 -15.60
CA GLU A 243 3.31 17.73 -15.51
C GLU A 243 3.52 17.10 -14.13
N LYS A 244 2.95 17.68 -13.06
CA LYS A 244 3.14 17.21 -11.68
C LYS A 244 2.03 16.28 -11.19
N CYS A 245 0.76 16.64 -11.43
CA CYS A 245 -0.39 15.88 -10.90
C CYS A 245 -1.22 15.17 -11.97
N HIS A 246 -0.91 15.39 -13.25
CA HIS A 246 -1.55 14.74 -14.40
C HIS A 246 -3.05 15.02 -14.57
N LYS A 247 -3.61 15.96 -13.80
CA LYS A 247 -4.97 16.46 -13.99
C LYS A 247 -5.04 17.37 -15.21
N THR A 248 -6.20 17.35 -15.86
CA THR A 248 -6.51 18.17 -17.04
C THR A 248 -6.25 19.65 -16.79
N THR A 249 -5.78 20.33 -17.82
CA THR A 249 -5.62 21.79 -17.88
C THR A 249 -6.05 22.30 -19.25
N GLU A 250 -6.43 23.58 -19.31
CA GLU A 250 -6.72 24.31 -20.55
C GLU A 250 -5.47 25.01 -21.10
N ALA A 251 -4.36 25.02 -20.34
CA ALA A 251 -3.09 25.60 -20.77
C ALA A 251 -2.50 24.88 -22.01
N ASP A 252 -1.90 25.65 -22.90
CA ASP A 252 -1.34 25.19 -24.16
C ASP A 252 -0.09 24.33 -23.96
N PHE A 253 0.29 23.57 -24.99
CA PHE A 253 1.47 22.72 -24.91
C PHE A 253 2.75 23.48 -24.54
N ASN A 254 3.44 23.02 -23.49
CA ASN A 254 4.60 23.66 -22.85
C ASN A 254 4.34 24.98 -22.13
N GLU A 255 3.10 25.47 -22.04
CA GLU A 255 2.77 26.66 -21.28
C GLU A 255 3.04 26.45 -19.79
N LEU A 256 3.57 27.49 -19.13
CA LEU A 256 3.72 27.53 -17.68
C LEU A 256 2.45 28.12 -17.08
N PHE A 257 1.84 27.38 -16.15
CA PHE A 257 0.60 27.81 -15.51
C PHE A 257 0.64 27.47 -14.01
N LYS A 258 -0.31 28.04 -13.27
CA LYS A 258 -0.62 27.63 -11.90
C LYS A 258 -1.67 26.52 -11.95
N CYS A 259 -1.36 25.35 -11.41
CA CYS A 259 -2.31 24.24 -11.44
C CYS A 259 -3.31 24.32 -10.29
N ASP A 260 -4.61 24.43 -10.61
CA ASP A 260 -5.69 24.47 -9.61
C ASP A 260 -5.81 23.20 -8.77
N TRP A 261 -5.38 22.06 -9.32
CA TRP A 261 -5.51 20.76 -8.67
C TRP A 261 -4.44 20.48 -7.61
N CYS A 262 -3.20 20.89 -7.86
CA CYS A 262 -2.08 20.66 -6.94
C CYS A 262 -1.52 21.95 -6.34
N ASN A 263 -2.08 23.11 -6.70
CA ASN A 263 -1.73 24.44 -6.24
C ASN A 263 -0.23 24.78 -6.39
N LYS A 264 0.43 24.23 -7.42
CA LYS A 264 1.83 24.53 -7.74
C LYS A 264 1.89 25.58 -8.85
N ASP A 265 2.69 26.61 -8.63
CA ASP A 265 3.00 27.66 -9.60
C ASP A 265 4.10 27.20 -10.58
N ASN A 266 4.13 27.84 -11.76
CA ASN A 266 5.15 27.61 -12.81
C ASN A 266 5.32 26.14 -13.21
N VAL A 267 4.23 25.38 -13.26
CA VAL A 267 4.25 24.00 -13.75
C VAL A 267 3.95 23.99 -15.25
N LYS A 268 4.56 23.05 -15.96
CA LYS A 268 4.37 22.91 -17.40
C LYS A 268 3.11 22.11 -17.74
N ALA A 269 2.40 22.56 -18.78
CA ALA A 269 1.35 21.79 -19.43
C ALA A 269 1.93 20.81 -20.45
N ILE A 270 1.58 19.53 -20.31
CA ILE A 270 2.06 18.43 -21.15
C ILE A 270 0.89 17.66 -21.76
N ALA A 271 1.07 17.12 -22.96
CA ALA A 271 0.11 16.21 -23.54
C ALA A 271 0.20 14.82 -22.88
N ARG A 272 -0.96 14.21 -22.59
CA ARG A 272 -1.05 12.83 -22.09
C ARG A 272 -2.06 12.03 -22.90
N CYS A 273 -1.73 10.79 -23.26
CA CYS A 273 -2.67 9.89 -23.91
C CYS A 273 -3.83 9.52 -23.00
N PHE A 274 -5.02 9.42 -23.59
CA PHE A 274 -6.11 8.65 -23.02
C PHE A 274 -6.91 8.00 -24.14
N ILE A 275 -7.60 6.90 -23.85
CA ILE A 275 -8.44 6.24 -24.84
C ILE A 275 -9.61 5.54 -24.17
N GLN A 276 -10.79 5.71 -24.73
CA GLN A 276 -11.99 4.96 -24.39
C GLN A 276 -12.04 3.67 -25.20
N VAL A 277 -12.19 2.56 -24.49
CA VAL A 277 -12.22 1.20 -25.04
C VAL A 277 -13.41 0.43 -24.48
N GLN A 278 -13.75 -0.67 -25.13
CA GLN A 278 -14.71 -1.65 -24.67
C GLN A 278 -13.99 -2.93 -24.30
N CYS A 279 -14.10 -3.34 -23.04
CA CYS A 279 -13.68 -4.66 -22.56
C CYS A 279 -14.85 -5.64 -22.72
N LYS A 280 -14.59 -6.84 -23.26
CA LYS A 280 -15.60 -7.91 -23.45
C LYS A 280 -15.08 -9.26 -22.96
N ASP A 281 -15.90 -9.97 -22.19
CA ASP A 281 -15.70 -11.37 -21.82
C ASP A 281 -16.97 -12.19 -22.14
N SER A 282 -17.02 -13.46 -21.74
CA SER A 282 -18.21 -14.32 -21.96
C SER A 282 -19.45 -13.88 -21.17
N SER A 283 -19.28 -13.05 -20.13
CA SER A 283 -20.34 -12.58 -19.24
C SER A 283 -20.92 -11.22 -19.64
N GLY A 284 -20.19 -10.43 -20.43
CA GLY A 284 -20.69 -9.17 -20.96
C GLY A 284 -19.60 -8.21 -21.42
N ALA A 285 -19.97 -6.93 -21.45
CA ALA A 285 -19.12 -5.85 -21.94
C ALA A 285 -19.08 -4.67 -20.94
N LEU A 286 -17.90 -4.09 -20.72
CA LEU A 286 -17.65 -2.95 -19.83
C LEU A 286 -16.85 -1.85 -20.56
N PRO A 287 -17.36 -0.60 -20.66
CA PRO A 287 -16.56 0.51 -21.16
C PRO A 287 -15.46 0.86 -20.15
N ALA A 288 -14.27 1.17 -20.63
CA ALA A 288 -13.12 1.53 -19.80
C ALA A 288 -12.31 2.65 -20.45
N THR A 289 -11.55 3.38 -19.63
CA THR A 289 -10.61 4.40 -20.11
C THR A 289 -9.20 4.04 -19.70
N ILE A 290 -8.28 4.01 -20.67
CA ILE A 290 -6.85 3.77 -20.44
C ILE A 290 -6.13 5.12 -20.48
N PHE A 291 -5.20 5.38 -19.56
CA PHE A 291 -4.49 6.66 -19.45
C PHE A 291 -2.97 6.51 -19.56
N GLY A 292 -2.31 7.57 -20.03
CA GLY A 292 -0.85 7.74 -19.99
C GLY A 292 -0.10 6.66 -20.77
N SER A 293 0.97 6.14 -20.16
CA SER A 293 1.84 5.12 -20.78
C SER A 293 1.08 3.85 -21.16
N ASN A 294 0.07 3.44 -20.40
CA ASN A 294 -0.73 2.26 -20.73
C ASN A 294 -1.52 2.47 -22.03
N ALA A 295 -2.01 3.68 -22.28
CA ALA A 295 -2.70 4.02 -23.52
C ALA A 295 -1.71 4.07 -24.70
N GLU A 296 -0.51 4.61 -24.50
CA GLU A 296 0.56 4.58 -25.51
C GLU A 296 0.95 3.14 -25.88
N THR A 297 1.09 2.26 -24.88
CA THR A 297 1.39 0.84 -25.09
C THR A 297 0.27 0.16 -25.86
N PHE A 298 -1.00 0.39 -25.47
CA PHE A 298 -2.16 -0.18 -26.15
C PHE A 298 -2.26 0.28 -27.62
N LEU A 299 -1.98 1.55 -27.89
CA LEU A 299 -2.01 2.13 -29.24
C LEU A 299 -0.74 1.86 -30.06
N HIS A 300 0.32 1.37 -29.43
CA HIS A 300 1.67 1.33 -30.00
C HIS A 300 2.13 2.69 -30.56
N CYS A 301 1.74 3.79 -29.91
CA CYS A 301 1.96 5.14 -30.39
C CYS A 301 2.22 6.11 -29.23
N LYS A 302 3.24 6.97 -29.36
CA LYS A 302 3.59 7.96 -28.34
C LYS A 302 2.68 9.18 -28.42
N VAL A 303 2.43 9.82 -27.28
CA VAL A 303 1.57 11.01 -27.22
C VAL A 303 2.04 12.13 -28.15
N ILE A 304 3.35 12.30 -28.30
CA ILE A 304 3.96 13.31 -29.17
C ILE A 304 3.57 13.08 -30.64
N ASP A 305 3.44 11.83 -31.05
CA ASP A 305 3.05 11.49 -32.41
C ASP A 305 1.54 11.62 -32.60
N LEU A 306 0.74 11.28 -31.59
CA LEU A 306 -0.71 11.52 -31.62
C LEU A 306 -1.03 13.02 -31.74
N VAL A 307 -0.36 13.88 -30.97
CA VAL A 307 -0.55 15.34 -31.03
C VAL A 307 -0.26 15.89 -32.43
N LYS A 308 0.71 15.33 -33.15
CA LYS A 308 1.05 15.77 -34.52
C LYS A 308 0.03 15.36 -35.58
N HIS A 309 -0.62 14.21 -35.39
CA HIS A 309 -1.43 13.57 -36.43
C HIS A 309 -2.94 13.60 -36.13
N THR A 310 -3.34 14.09 -34.95
CA THR A 310 -4.75 14.17 -34.55
C THR A 310 -5.07 15.59 -34.10
N THR A 311 -6.19 16.12 -34.57
CA THR A 311 -6.78 17.35 -34.05
C THR A 311 -7.79 16.95 -32.96
N GLN A 312 -7.86 17.71 -31.87
CA GLN A 312 -8.92 17.49 -30.89
C GLN A 312 -10.28 17.70 -31.59
N VAL A 313 -11.16 16.70 -31.48
CA VAL A 313 -12.56 16.74 -31.92
C VAL A 313 -13.40 17.43 -30.87
#